data_AF-A0A1D6JMH7-F1
#
_entry.id   AF-A0A1D6JMH7-F1
#
_cell.length_a   1.000
_cell.length_b   1.000
_cell.length_c   1.000
_cell.angle_alpha   90.00
_cell.angle_beta   90.00
_cell.angle_gamma   90.00
#
_symmetry.space_group_name_H-M   'P 1'
#
loop_
_entity.id
_entity.type
_entity.pdbx_description
1 polymer ?
#
loop_
_entity_poly.entity_id
_entity_poly.type
_entity_poly.pdbx_seq_one_letter_code
_entity_poly.pdbx_strand_id
1 'polypeptide(L)'
;MVGESSNDRNDRAIRVAARWYQSHLGESVKVLLITNDRDNKRKAIEEGLNAETVESYVRSLAQPGLLDLVVVPTSGDVSMEDVDDHRPSKKKVIYNEHKPMSEITSGLRCGIYHQGKLRVNRYNPFEAYVGSESIGDEIVIRGRSNMNRAFDGDIVAVELLPQDQWHESKSFIAEEEEEDVHLVPNSADDAPRNTNSTQSTVGSSAPSISSRPVGRVMGIIKRNWNS
;
A
#
# COMPACT_ATOMS: atom_id res chain seq x y z
N MET A 1 -28.74 -13.83 -19.72
CA MET A 1 -28.74 -13.32 -21.11
C MET A 1 -27.39 -13.60 -21.73
N VAL A 2 -27.32 -13.75 -23.06
CA VAL A 2 -26.03 -13.92 -23.75
C VAL A 2 -25.24 -12.62 -23.59
N GLY A 3 -24.03 -12.70 -23.01
CA GLY A 3 -23.15 -11.54 -22.78
C GLY A 3 -23.30 -10.83 -21.43
N GLU A 4 -24.11 -11.32 -20.49
CA GLU A 4 -24.19 -10.72 -19.14
C GLU A 4 -22.97 -11.12 -18.27
N SER A 5 -22.46 -10.19 -17.46
CA SER A 5 -21.40 -10.49 -16.50
C SER A 5 -21.93 -11.32 -15.32
N SER A 6 -21.03 -11.96 -14.56
CA SER A 6 -21.44 -12.63 -13.32
C SER A 6 -22.06 -11.66 -12.31
N ASN A 7 -21.59 -10.41 -12.27
CA ASN A 7 -22.14 -9.38 -11.39
C ASN A 7 -23.59 -9.03 -11.81
N ASP A 8 -23.81 -8.79 -13.11
CA ASP A 8 -25.15 -8.49 -13.64
C ASP A 8 -26.14 -9.63 -13.39
N ARG A 9 -25.69 -10.89 -13.52
CA ARG A 9 -26.52 -12.06 -13.20
C ARG A 9 -26.91 -12.08 -11.72
N ASN A 10 -25.97 -11.80 -10.82
CA ASN A 10 -26.22 -11.78 -9.38
C ASN A 10 -27.18 -10.64 -9.00
N ASP A 11 -26.97 -9.44 -9.52
CA ASP A 11 -27.85 -8.30 -9.32
C ASP A 11 -29.27 -8.60 -9.79
N ARG A 12 -29.40 -9.18 -10.99
CA ARG A 12 -30.70 -9.60 -11.52
C ARG A 12 -31.37 -10.64 -10.63
N ALA A 13 -30.63 -11.61 -10.09
CA ALA A 13 -31.19 -12.61 -9.17
C ALA A 13 -31.70 -11.97 -7.87
N ILE A 14 -30.94 -11.01 -7.31
CA ILE A 14 -31.35 -10.25 -6.11
C ILE A 14 -32.62 -9.44 -6.39
N ARG A 15 -32.73 -8.77 -7.54
CA ARG A 15 -33.96 -8.04 -7.92
C ARG A 15 -35.16 -8.96 -8.08
N VAL A 16 -34.99 -10.13 -8.68
CA VAL A 16 -36.06 -11.14 -8.80
C VAL A 16 -36.50 -11.62 -7.42
N ALA A 17 -35.56 -11.86 -6.49
CA ALA A 17 -35.89 -12.24 -5.12
C ALA A 17 -36.63 -11.12 -4.37
N ALA A 18 -36.17 -9.87 -4.48
CA ALA A 18 -36.84 -8.72 -3.86
C ALA A 18 -38.29 -8.56 -4.36
N ARG A 19 -38.52 -8.71 -5.67
CA ARG A 19 -39.86 -8.71 -6.26
C ARG A 19 -40.72 -9.82 -5.67
N TRP A 20 -40.17 -11.04 -5.60
CA TRP A 20 -40.89 -12.18 -5.05
C TRP A 20 -41.31 -11.95 -3.59
N TYR A 21 -40.40 -11.43 -2.75
CA TYR A 21 -40.73 -11.08 -1.37
C TYR A 21 -41.82 -10.01 -1.28
N GLN A 22 -41.75 -8.97 -2.10
CA GLN A 22 -42.78 -7.92 -2.10
C GLN A 22 -44.15 -8.47 -2.50
N SER A 23 -44.21 -9.34 -3.51
CA SER A 23 -45.46 -10.00 -3.91
C SER A 23 -45.97 -10.99 -2.86
N HIS A 24 -45.07 -11.72 -2.19
CA HIS A 24 -45.43 -12.74 -1.21
C HIS A 24 -45.94 -12.15 0.11
N LEU A 25 -45.34 -11.05 0.56
CA LEU A 25 -45.72 -10.36 1.80
C LEU A 25 -46.90 -9.39 1.61
N GLY A 26 -47.30 -9.12 0.37
CA GLY A 26 -48.40 -8.22 0.04
C GLY A 26 -48.11 -6.77 0.42
N GLU A 27 -49.16 -5.96 0.55
CA GLU A 27 -49.04 -4.52 0.83
C GLU A 27 -48.77 -4.20 2.31
N SER A 28 -48.91 -5.19 3.20
CA SER A 28 -48.73 -5.01 4.65
C SER A 28 -47.26 -4.77 5.03
N VAL A 29 -46.32 -5.22 4.20
CA VAL A 29 -44.87 -5.04 4.42
C VAL A 29 -44.23 -4.48 3.16
N LYS A 30 -43.47 -3.40 3.32
CA LYS A 30 -42.66 -2.83 2.25
C LYS A 30 -41.27 -3.48 2.26
N VAL A 31 -40.92 -4.12 1.17
CA VAL A 31 -39.57 -4.65 0.93
C VAL A 31 -38.71 -3.56 0.34
N LEU A 32 -37.54 -3.31 0.93
CA LEU A 32 -36.57 -2.32 0.49
C LEU A 32 -35.28 -3.02 0.06
N LEU A 33 -34.84 -2.79 -1.18
CA LEU A 33 -33.56 -3.23 -1.68
C LEU A 33 -32.48 -2.17 -1.37
N ILE A 34 -31.53 -2.50 -0.51
CA ILE A 34 -30.40 -1.62 -0.22
C ILE A 34 -29.21 -2.02 -1.10
N THR A 35 -28.71 -1.10 -1.92
CA THR A 35 -27.53 -1.32 -2.78
C THR A 35 -26.74 -0.04 -3.02
N ASN A 36 -25.41 -0.14 -3.00
CA ASN A 36 -24.51 0.95 -3.38
C ASN A 36 -24.13 0.90 -4.88
N ASP A 37 -24.53 -0.15 -5.60
CA ASP A 37 -24.41 -0.19 -7.06
C ASP A 37 -25.50 0.68 -7.69
N ARG A 38 -25.07 1.75 -8.38
CA ARG A 38 -25.95 2.76 -8.99
C ARG A 38 -26.81 2.17 -10.09
N ASP A 39 -26.24 1.28 -10.90
CA ASP A 39 -26.96 0.64 -12.00
C ASP A 39 -27.95 -0.39 -11.49
N ASN A 40 -27.59 -1.14 -10.45
CA ASN A 40 -28.54 -2.06 -9.82
C ASN A 40 -29.71 -1.30 -9.17
N LYS A 41 -29.44 -0.19 -8.46
CA LYS A 41 -30.49 0.69 -7.91
C LYS A 41 -31.40 1.24 -9.01
N ARG A 42 -30.82 1.79 -10.08
CA ARG A 42 -31.57 2.34 -11.22
C ARG A 42 -32.46 1.28 -11.87
N LYS A 43 -31.90 0.12 -12.22
CA LYS A 43 -32.65 -1.01 -12.79
C LYS A 43 -33.74 -1.51 -11.83
N ALA A 44 -33.49 -1.53 -10.52
CA ALA A 44 -34.50 -1.90 -9.53
C ALA A 44 -35.69 -0.94 -9.50
N ILE A 45 -35.44 0.37 -9.55
CA ILE A 45 -36.49 1.39 -9.61
C ILE A 45 -37.28 1.28 -10.93
N GLU A 46 -36.61 1.12 -12.07
CA GLU A 46 -37.24 0.87 -13.38
C GLU A 46 -38.13 -0.39 -13.35
N GLU A 47 -37.71 -1.40 -12.59
CA GLU A 47 -38.41 -2.66 -12.38
C GLU A 47 -39.54 -2.59 -11.34
N GLY A 48 -39.81 -1.41 -10.76
CA GLY A 48 -40.89 -1.14 -9.80
C GLY A 48 -40.58 -1.52 -8.36
N LEU A 49 -39.31 -1.73 -8.01
CA LEU A 49 -38.86 -2.07 -6.65
C LEU A 49 -38.48 -0.80 -5.88
N ASN A 50 -38.73 -0.80 -4.57
CA ASN A 50 -38.17 0.21 -3.69
C ASN A 50 -36.68 -0.08 -3.50
N ALA A 51 -35.81 0.86 -3.88
CA ALA A 51 -34.37 0.69 -3.74
C ALA A 51 -33.68 1.97 -3.27
N GLU A 52 -32.77 1.83 -2.30
CA GLU A 52 -32.00 2.92 -1.71
C GLU A 52 -30.51 2.58 -1.60
N THR A 53 -29.66 3.61 -1.49
CA THR A 53 -28.26 3.42 -1.12
C THR A 53 -28.14 3.25 0.39
N VAL A 54 -27.06 2.61 0.85
CA VAL A 54 -26.79 2.45 2.29
C VAL A 54 -26.79 3.82 2.97
N GLU A 55 -26.14 4.81 2.36
CA GLU A 55 -26.06 6.18 2.86
C GLU A 55 -27.44 6.85 2.99
N SER A 56 -28.31 6.72 1.98
CA SER A 56 -29.67 7.26 2.01
C SER A 56 -30.49 6.63 3.13
N TYR A 57 -30.41 5.30 3.24
CA TYR A 57 -31.13 4.55 4.25
C TYR A 57 -30.68 4.93 5.66
N VAL A 58 -29.37 4.98 5.92
CA VAL A 58 -28.83 5.37 7.24
C VAL A 58 -29.21 6.81 7.59
N ARG A 59 -29.17 7.74 6.62
CA ARG A 59 -29.63 9.13 6.83
C ARG A 59 -31.10 9.19 7.22
N SER A 60 -31.94 8.33 6.64
CA SER A 60 -33.37 8.25 6.97
C SER A 60 -33.66 7.75 8.39
N LEU A 61 -32.73 6.99 8.99
CA LEU A 61 -32.86 6.47 10.36
C LEU A 61 -32.65 7.55 11.43
N ALA A 62 -32.16 8.75 11.06
CA ALA A 62 -31.88 9.86 11.97
C ALA A 62 -30.96 9.49 13.16
N GLN A 63 -30.08 8.50 12.96
CA GLN A 63 -29.09 8.07 13.95
C GLN A 63 -27.68 8.55 13.53
N PRO A 64 -27.16 9.63 14.13
CA PRO A 64 -25.93 10.26 13.66
C PRO A 64 -24.70 9.35 13.77
N GLY A 65 -24.59 8.52 14.81
CA GLY A 65 -23.44 7.63 14.99
C GLY A 65 -23.32 6.50 13.96
N LEU A 66 -24.37 6.23 13.18
CA LEU A 66 -24.30 5.25 12.09
C LEU A 66 -23.67 5.83 10.82
N LEU A 67 -23.74 7.15 10.61
CA LEU A 67 -23.15 7.78 9.42
C LEU A 67 -21.62 7.74 9.47
N ASP A 68 -21.03 7.84 10.67
CA ASP A 68 -19.59 7.72 10.88
C ASP A 68 -19.05 6.34 10.48
N LEU A 69 -19.90 5.31 10.48
CA LEU A 69 -19.56 3.95 10.05
C LEU A 69 -19.75 3.73 8.55
N VAL A 70 -20.41 4.65 7.85
CA VAL A 70 -20.62 4.56 6.40
C VAL A 70 -19.47 5.26 5.70
N VAL A 71 -18.67 4.50 4.96
CA VAL A 71 -17.66 5.06 4.05
C VAL A 71 -18.38 5.81 2.94
N VAL A 72 -18.39 7.14 3.04
CA VAL A 72 -18.85 8.03 1.97
C VAL A 72 -17.64 8.26 1.06
N PRO A 73 -17.69 7.90 -0.24
CA PRO A 73 -16.63 8.30 -1.16
C PRO A 73 -16.59 9.83 -1.19
N THR A 74 -15.46 10.40 -0.76
CA THR A 74 -15.26 11.83 -0.59
C THR A 74 -15.66 12.57 -1.87
N SER A 75 -16.60 13.49 -1.73
CA SER A 75 -17.23 14.21 -2.84
C SER A 75 -16.25 15.09 -3.60
N GLY A 76 -16.20 14.91 -4.93
CA GLY A 76 -15.74 15.92 -5.88
C GLY A 76 -14.57 15.46 -6.74
N ASP A 77 -14.83 15.24 -8.03
CA ASP A 77 -13.84 15.06 -9.11
C ASP A 77 -13.25 13.66 -9.34
N VAL A 78 -14.04 12.62 -9.07
CA VAL A 78 -13.95 11.37 -9.84
C VAL A 78 -15.31 11.09 -10.45
N SER A 79 -15.40 11.20 -11.77
CA SER A 79 -16.48 10.62 -12.55
C SER A 79 -16.70 9.18 -12.08
N MET A 80 -17.88 8.88 -11.54
CA MET A 80 -18.31 7.52 -11.18
C MET A 80 -18.54 6.62 -12.41
N GLU A 81 -17.78 6.83 -13.49
CA GLU A 81 -17.59 5.87 -14.58
C GLU A 81 -16.40 4.95 -14.32
N ASP A 82 -15.57 5.26 -13.33
CA ASP A 82 -14.53 4.37 -12.79
C ASP A 82 -14.49 4.51 -11.27
N VAL A 83 -15.59 4.20 -10.57
CA VAL A 83 -15.45 3.78 -9.17
C VAL A 83 -14.66 2.48 -9.26
N ASP A 84 -13.34 2.60 -9.12
CA ASP A 84 -12.45 1.46 -9.12
C ASP A 84 -13.00 0.54 -8.04
N ASP A 85 -13.53 -0.56 -8.51
CA ASP A 85 -14.11 -1.57 -7.67
C ASP A 85 -13.01 -1.98 -6.69
N HIS A 86 -13.08 -1.52 -5.43
CA HIS A 86 -12.13 -1.89 -4.39
C HIS A 86 -12.19 -3.39 -4.05
N ARG A 87 -13.07 -4.17 -4.71
CA ARG A 87 -12.87 -5.62 -4.84
C ARG A 87 -11.46 -5.84 -5.44
N PRO A 88 -10.68 -6.84 -4.98
CA PRO A 88 -9.27 -7.05 -5.35
C PRO A 88 -9.00 -7.41 -6.83
N SER A 89 -9.89 -7.05 -7.75
CA SER A 89 -9.87 -7.32 -9.19
C SER A 89 -8.77 -6.56 -9.93
N LYS A 90 -8.39 -5.36 -9.45
CA LYS A 90 -7.21 -4.63 -9.93
C LYS A 90 -6.20 -4.53 -8.80
N LYS A 91 -5.41 -5.60 -8.61
CA LYS A 91 -4.24 -5.54 -7.74
C LYS A 91 -3.32 -4.44 -8.25
N LYS A 92 -3.35 -3.25 -7.64
CA LYS A 92 -2.34 -2.22 -7.85
C LYS A 92 -1.00 -2.89 -7.59
N VAL A 93 -0.17 -3.00 -8.62
CA VAL A 93 1.15 -3.64 -8.49
C VAL A 93 2.03 -2.67 -7.70
N ILE A 94 2.10 -2.87 -6.39
CA ILE A 94 2.84 -1.99 -5.46
C ILE A 94 4.35 -2.14 -5.64
N TYR A 95 4.81 -3.33 -6.04
CA TYR A 95 6.22 -3.66 -6.13
C TYR A 95 6.62 -3.98 -7.57
N ASN A 96 7.71 -3.37 -8.02
CA ASN A 96 8.29 -3.67 -9.31
C ASN A 96 8.71 -5.16 -9.40
N GLU A 97 8.65 -5.69 -10.61
CA GLU A 97 9.16 -7.03 -10.89
C GLU A 97 10.67 -7.11 -10.66
N HIS A 98 11.15 -8.23 -10.13
CA HIS A 98 12.58 -8.45 -9.96
C HIS A 98 13.22 -8.72 -11.31
N LYS A 99 14.40 -8.14 -11.56
CA LYS A 99 15.14 -8.39 -12.80
C LYS A 99 15.57 -9.86 -12.90
N PRO A 100 15.63 -10.42 -14.12
CA PRO A 100 16.11 -11.79 -14.30
C PRO A 100 17.57 -11.91 -13.87
N MET A 101 17.95 -13.09 -13.37
CA MET A 101 19.31 -13.34 -12.86
C MET A 101 20.42 -13.10 -13.88
N SER A 102 20.14 -13.26 -15.18
CA SER A 102 21.08 -12.94 -16.27
C SER A 102 21.40 -11.44 -16.33
N GLU A 103 20.39 -10.59 -16.24
CA GLU A 103 20.53 -9.12 -16.21
C GLU A 103 21.25 -8.68 -14.94
N ILE A 104 20.87 -9.25 -13.79
CA ILE A 104 21.53 -8.98 -12.50
C ILE A 104 23.02 -9.32 -12.60
N THR A 105 23.36 -10.52 -13.07
CA THR A 105 24.77 -10.95 -13.19
C THR A 105 25.56 -10.08 -14.17
N SER A 106 24.93 -9.66 -15.27
CA SER A 106 25.56 -8.72 -16.21
C SER A 106 25.78 -7.35 -15.58
N GLY A 107 24.78 -6.82 -14.88
CA GLY A 107 24.86 -5.54 -14.19
C GLY A 107 25.90 -5.52 -13.08
N LEU A 108 26.05 -6.63 -12.34
CA LEU A 108 27.13 -6.80 -11.35
C LEU A 108 28.51 -6.77 -11.99
N ARG A 109 28.72 -7.47 -13.12
CA ARG A 109 30.01 -7.47 -13.84
C ARG A 109 30.34 -6.11 -14.46
N CYS A 110 29.33 -5.39 -14.93
CA CYS A 110 29.49 -4.04 -15.47
C CYS A 110 29.59 -2.94 -14.40
N GLY A 111 29.44 -3.28 -13.11
CA GLY A 111 29.45 -2.31 -12.01
C GLY A 111 28.22 -1.40 -11.93
N ILE A 112 27.14 -1.76 -12.62
CA ILE A 112 25.85 -1.04 -12.58
C ILE A 112 25.08 -1.42 -11.30
N TYR A 113 25.18 -2.69 -10.90
CA TYR A 113 24.57 -3.20 -9.68
C TYR A 113 25.63 -3.52 -8.65
N HIS A 114 25.21 -3.46 -7.39
CA HIS A 114 26.03 -3.70 -6.23
C HIS A 114 25.38 -4.80 -5.39
N GLN A 115 26.13 -5.88 -5.16
CA GLN A 115 25.65 -6.99 -4.35
C GLN A 115 26.02 -6.78 -2.89
N GLY A 116 25.09 -7.06 -1.99
CA GLY A 116 25.35 -6.99 -0.56
C GLY A 116 24.28 -7.68 0.28
N LYS A 117 24.58 -7.84 1.57
CA LYS A 117 23.61 -8.35 2.54
C LYS A 117 22.75 -7.19 3.02
N LEU A 118 21.43 -7.33 2.89
CA LEU A 118 20.45 -6.37 3.39
C LEU A 118 20.34 -6.48 4.91
N ARG A 119 20.48 -5.35 5.62
CA ARG A 119 20.26 -5.22 7.06
C ARG A 119 19.16 -4.19 7.30
N VAL A 120 18.02 -4.65 7.80
CA VAL A 120 16.90 -3.74 8.12
C VAL A 120 17.18 -3.02 9.43
N ASN A 121 16.85 -1.73 9.50
CA ASN A 121 16.98 -0.95 10.71
C ASN A 121 15.99 -1.48 11.78
N ARG A 122 16.50 -1.76 12.99
CA ARG A 122 15.69 -2.24 14.11
C ARG A 122 14.60 -1.26 14.52
N TYR A 123 14.84 0.04 14.35
CA TYR A 123 13.91 1.10 14.75
C TYR A 123 12.99 1.56 13.62
N ASN A 124 13.33 1.25 12.36
CA ASN A 124 12.55 1.65 11.20
C ASN A 124 12.50 0.50 10.18
N PRO A 125 11.37 -0.23 10.06
CA PRO A 125 11.26 -1.35 9.13
C PRO A 125 11.31 -0.91 7.65
N PHE A 126 11.15 0.38 7.37
CA PHE A 126 11.21 0.95 6.02
C PHE A 126 12.56 1.57 5.69
N GLU A 127 13.57 1.34 6.53
CA GLU A 127 14.93 1.74 6.27
C GLU A 127 15.85 0.52 6.39
N ALA A 128 16.67 0.30 5.37
CA ALA A 128 17.63 -0.79 5.35
C ALA A 128 18.99 -0.30 4.84
N TYR A 129 20.03 -1.04 5.20
CA TYR A 129 21.40 -0.78 4.81
C TYR A 129 21.95 -1.99 4.08
N VAL A 130 22.67 -1.76 2.98
CA VAL A 130 23.33 -2.80 2.20
C VAL A 130 24.82 -2.50 2.17
N GLY A 131 25.60 -3.34 2.86
CA GLY A 131 27.05 -3.31 2.74
C GLY A 131 27.45 -3.95 1.40
N SER A 132 28.07 -3.16 0.51
CA SER A 132 28.61 -3.66 -0.76
C SER A 132 30.14 -3.59 -0.75
N GLU A 133 30.79 -4.71 -1.05
CA GLU A 133 32.25 -4.78 -1.20
C GLU A 133 32.78 -3.88 -2.32
N SER A 134 31.94 -3.57 -3.32
CA SER A 134 32.36 -2.78 -4.50
C SER A 134 32.41 -1.27 -4.24
N ILE A 135 31.65 -0.76 -3.28
CA ILE A 135 31.55 0.69 -2.98
C ILE A 135 32.39 1.06 -1.75
N GLY A 136 32.60 0.13 -0.82
CA GLY A 136 33.33 0.38 0.43
C GLY A 136 32.51 1.11 1.50
N ASP A 137 31.38 1.70 1.12
CA ASP A 137 30.40 2.34 2.01
C ASP A 137 29.04 1.59 2.03
N GLU A 138 28.24 1.86 3.05
CA GLU A 138 26.88 1.32 3.18
C GLU A 138 25.88 2.09 2.29
N ILE A 139 25.13 1.35 1.47
CA ILE A 139 24.04 1.90 0.66
C ILE A 139 22.76 1.92 1.49
N VAL A 140 22.12 3.08 1.59
CA VAL A 140 20.85 3.25 2.30
C VAL A 140 19.68 2.96 1.35
N ILE A 141 18.71 2.17 1.81
CA ILE A 141 17.48 1.86 1.07
C ILE A 141 16.30 2.33 1.91
N ARG A 142 15.46 3.20 1.35
CA ARG A 142 14.33 3.84 2.04
C ARG A 142 13.01 3.53 1.37
N GLY A 143 12.00 3.17 2.16
CA GLY A 143 10.65 2.90 1.73
C GLY A 143 10.43 1.46 1.25
N ARG A 144 9.21 0.97 1.44
CA ARG A 144 8.78 -0.39 1.04
C ARG A 144 9.05 -0.67 -0.44
N SER A 145 8.81 0.30 -1.32
CA SER A 145 8.95 0.16 -2.76
C SER A 145 10.40 -0.07 -3.19
N ASN A 146 11.36 0.63 -2.55
CA ASN A 146 12.78 0.47 -2.85
C ASN A 146 13.40 -0.76 -2.19
N MET A 147 12.87 -1.22 -1.06
CA MET A 147 13.23 -2.51 -0.46
C MET A 147 12.76 -3.69 -1.30
N ASN A 148 11.70 -3.52 -2.09
CA ASN A 148 11.20 -4.46 -3.10
C ASN A 148 11.15 -5.92 -2.63
N ARG A 149 10.34 -6.19 -1.59
CA ARG A 149 10.11 -7.54 -1.03
C ARG A 149 11.37 -8.24 -0.47
N ALA A 150 12.46 -7.51 -0.22
CA ALA A 150 13.65 -8.02 0.46
C ALA A 150 13.48 -8.01 1.99
N PHE A 151 14.05 -9.02 2.65
CA PHE A 151 14.04 -9.17 4.10
C PHE A 151 15.43 -9.05 4.71
N ASP A 152 15.46 -8.86 6.03
CA ASP A 152 16.72 -8.84 6.78
C ASP A 152 17.55 -10.11 6.53
N GLY A 153 18.80 -9.89 6.14
CA GLY A 153 19.77 -10.91 5.82
C GLY A 153 19.75 -11.45 4.39
N ASP A 154 18.79 -11.05 3.55
CA ASP A 154 18.78 -11.39 2.11
C ASP A 154 20.05 -10.85 1.42
N ILE A 155 20.57 -11.59 0.45
CA ILE A 155 21.60 -11.09 -0.48
C ILE A 155 20.90 -10.48 -1.68
N VAL A 156 21.07 -9.18 -1.87
CA VAL A 156 20.33 -8.37 -2.84
C VAL A 156 21.26 -7.74 -3.86
N ALA A 157 20.72 -7.47 -5.05
CA ALA A 157 21.33 -6.61 -6.06
C ALA A 157 20.69 -5.22 -5.99
N VAL A 158 21.50 -4.20 -5.74
CA VAL A 158 21.08 -2.82 -5.55
C VAL A 158 21.60 -1.95 -6.69
N GLU A 159 20.75 -1.06 -7.18
CA GLU A 159 21.12 0.03 -8.09
C GLU A 159 21.16 1.34 -7.31
N LEU A 160 22.19 2.16 -7.52
CA LEU A 160 22.27 3.49 -6.93
C LEU A 160 21.27 4.43 -7.61
N LEU A 161 20.58 5.23 -6.80
CA LEU A 161 19.75 6.32 -7.29
C LEU A 161 20.64 7.51 -7.69
N PRO A 162 20.12 8.47 -8.49
CA PRO A 162 20.84 9.71 -8.78
C PRO A 162 21.25 10.45 -7.50
N GLN A 163 22.38 11.17 -7.53
CA GLN A 163 22.92 11.89 -6.38
C GLN A 163 21.94 12.92 -5.79
N ASP A 164 21.06 13.49 -6.62
CA ASP A 164 19.98 14.40 -6.19
C ASP A 164 18.99 13.74 -5.22
N GLN A 165 18.98 12.41 -5.13
CA GLN A 165 18.12 11.64 -4.23
C GLN A 165 18.88 11.14 -2.99
N TRP A 166 20.17 11.45 -2.86
CA TRP A 166 20.99 11.00 -1.74
C TRP A 166 20.81 11.84 -0.48
N HIS A 167 19.85 12.77 -0.48
CA HIS A 167 19.68 13.75 0.59
C HIS A 167 19.53 13.11 1.97
N GLU A 168 20.31 13.68 2.89
CA GLU A 168 20.27 13.35 4.29
C GLU A 168 18.90 13.71 4.87
N SER A 169 18.47 12.87 5.79
CA SER A 169 17.15 12.79 6.37
C SER A 169 16.55 14.16 6.71
N LYS A 170 15.64 14.68 5.87
CA LYS A 170 14.43 15.21 6.50
C LYS A 170 13.83 14.00 7.19
N SER A 171 13.56 14.12 8.48
CA SER A 171 12.67 13.22 9.19
C SER A 171 11.37 13.12 8.39
N PHE A 172 11.35 12.20 7.42
CA PHE A 172 10.14 11.66 6.84
C PHE A 172 9.53 10.85 7.97
N ILE A 173 8.91 11.56 8.91
CA ILE A 173 7.67 11.08 9.51
C ILE A 173 6.81 10.84 8.27
N ALA A 174 6.65 9.58 7.92
CA ALA A 174 5.82 9.18 6.80
C ALA A 174 4.39 9.62 7.13
N GLU A 175 4.05 10.85 6.75
CA GLU A 175 2.71 11.20 6.32
C GLU A 175 2.54 10.59 4.91
N GLU A 176 2.58 9.25 4.83
CA GLU A 176 2.07 8.50 3.69
C GLU A 176 1.09 7.49 4.24
N GLU A 177 -0.17 7.92 4.18
CA GLU A 177 -1.41 7.15 4.16
C GLU A 177 -1.57 6.12 5.28
N GLU A 178 -2.42 6.49 6.25
CA GLU A 178 -3.09 5.60 7.19
C GLU A 178 -3.76 4.42 6.46
N GLU A 179 -2.99 3.37 6.16
CA GLU A 179 -3.52 2.02 6.02
C GLU A 179 -3.06 1.21 7.22
N ASP A 180 -3.92 1.28 8.24
CA ASP A 180 -4.07 0.46 9.44
C ASP A 180 -3.17 -0.80 9.51
N VAL A 181 -1.93 -0.62 9.98
CA VAL A 181 -1.07 -1.71 10.44
C VAL A 181 -0.94 -1.63 11.95
N HIS A 182 -1.87 -2.28 12.64
CA HIS A 182 -1.85 -2.46 14.09
C HIS A 182 -0.63 -3.30 14.50
N LEU A 183 0.47 -2.66 14.88
CA LEU A 183 1.64 -3.34 15.45
C LEU A 183 1.45 -3.47 16.97
N VAL A 184 1.29 -4.71 17.42
CA VAL A 184 1.23 -5.08 18.84
C VAL A 184 2.54 -4.70 19.58
N PRO A 185 2.48 -3.96 20.70
CA PRO A 185 3.67 -3.59 21.45
C PRO A 185 4.02 -4.68 22.45
N ASN A 186 4.99 -5.54 22.13
CA ASN A 186 5.55 -6.45 23.12
C ASN A 186 7.08 -6.47 23.06
N SER A 187 7.68 -5.69 23.94
CA SER A 187 8.65 -6.14 24.96
C SER A 187 9.59 -4.99 25.29
N ALA A 188 9.39 -4.46 26.49
CA ALA A 188 10.35 -3.62 27.19
C ALA A 188 11.59 -4.45 27.55
N ASP A 189 12.78 -3.96 27.20
CA ASP A 189 13.91 -4.03 28.12
C ASP A 189 15.00 -2.99 27.75
N ASP A 190 15.76 -2.64 28.78
CA ASP A 190 16.43 -1.37 29.05
C ASP A 190 17.88 -1.24 28.51
N ALA A 191 18.37 0.01 28.51
CA ALA A 191 19.77 0.47 28.50
C ALA A 191 20.56 0.61 27.16
N PRO A 192 21.61 1.46 27.11
CA PRO A 192 21.57 2.90 27.35
C PRO A 192 22.11 3.72 26.15
N ARG A 193 21.65 4.96 26.09
CA ARG A 193 22.08 6.00 25.14
C ARG A 193 23.53 6.41 25.42
N ASN A 194 24.47 6.12 24.52
CA ASN A 194 25.83 6.66 24.61
C ASN A 194 26.05 7.75 23.55
N THR A 195 25.83 9.00 23.98
CA THR A 195 26.24 10.22 23.29
C THR A 195 27.68 10.55 23.68
N ASN A 196 28.66 10.21 22.84
CA ASN A 196 30.01 10.73 23.01
C ASN A 196 30.37 11.67 21.86
N SER A 197 30.07 12.94 22.10
CA SER A 197 30.68 14.09 21.45
C SER A 197 32.16 14.15 21.77
N THR A 198 33.02 14.13 20.76
CA THR A 198 34.39 14.63 20.89
C THR A 198 34.57 15.79 19.91
N GLN A 199 34.54 17.00 20.48
CA GLN A 199 34.99 18.23 19.84
C GLN A 199 36.50 18.16 19.63
N SER A 200 36.93 18.37 18.38
CA SER A 200 38.28 18.83 18.07
C SER A 200 38.16 19.96 17.04
N THR A 201 38.73 21.09 17.39
CA THR A 201 38.61 22.39 16.75
C THR A 201 39.71 22.66 15.71
N VAL A 202 39.33 23.48 14.74
CA VAL A 202 40.12 24.32 13.80
C VAL A 202 40.57 23.69 12.47
N GLY A 203 39.93 24.17 11.39
CA GLY A 203 40.39 24.05 10.01
C GLY A 203 39.29 24.37 9.01
N SER A 204 39.06 25.65 8.71
CA SER A 204 38.05 26.14 7.76
C SER A 204 38.22 25.53 6.36
N SER A 205 37.31 24.64 5.97
CA SER A 205 36.92 24.38 4.59
C SER A 205 35.50 23.79 4.63
N ALA A 206 34.68 24.13 3.63
CA ALA A 206 33.22 23.91 3.58
C ALA A 206 32.76 22.53 4.10
N PRO A 207 31.57 22.42 4.74
CA PRO A 207 31.05 21.11 5.13
C PRO A 207 30.75 20.34 3.85
N SER A 208 31.62 19.39 3.50
CA SER A 208 31.26 18.32 2.58
C SER A 208 30.21 17.50 3.30
N ILE A 209 28.94 17.75 3.00
CA ILE A 209 27.85 16.88 3.43
C ILE A 209 28.14 15.54 2.77
N SER A 210 28.68 14.58 3.54
CA SER A 210 28.93 13.23 3.06
C SER A 210 27.59 12.55 2.85
N SER A 211 26.96 12.80 1.70
CA SER A 211 25.69 12.22 1.33
C SER A 211 25.89 10.71 1.19
N ARG A 212 25.29 9.93 2.10
CA ARG A 212 25.36 8.48 2.00
C ARG A 212 24.69 8.02 0.70
N PRO A 213 25.26 7.04 -0.03
CA PRO A 213 24.65 6.56 -1.26
C PRO A 213 23.27 5.96 -0.97
N VAL A 214 22.26 6.35 -1.74
CA VAL A 214 20.90 5.78 -1.65
C VAL A 214 20.65 4.88 -2.85
N GLY A 215 20.02 3.74 -2.62
CA GLY A 215 19.76 2.74 -3.66
C GLY A 215 18.38 2.10 -3.60
N ARG A 216 18.08 1.32 -4.62
CA ARG A 216 16.88 0.49 -4.74
C ARG A 216 17.22 -0.96 -5.07
N VAL A 217 16.45 -1.90 -4.54
CA VAL A 217 16.61 -3.33 -4.80
C VAL A 217 16.03 -3.69 -6.16
N MET A 218 16.88 -4.20 -7.04
CA MET A 218 16.50 -4.67 -8.39
C MET A 218 16.17 -6.17 -8.42
N GLY A 219 16.70 -6.93 -7.46
CA GLY A 219 16.40 -8.35 -7.31
C GLY A 219 17.10 -8.99 -6.12
N ILE A 220 16.70 -10.22 -5.81
CA ILE A 220 17.18 -10.97 -4.66
C ILE A 220 17.97 -12.17 -5.18
N ILE A 221 19.25 -12.20 -4.88
CA ILE A 221 20.20 -13.21 -5.35
C ILE A 221 20.11 -14.47 -4.47
N LYS A 222 20.00 -14.28 -3.15
CA LYS A 222 19.85 -15.38 -2.19
C LYS A 222 18.92 -14.95 -1.07
N ARG A 223 17.89 -15.77 -0.82
CA ARG A 223 16.98 -15.61 0.30
C ARG A 223 17.60 -16.12 1.60
N ASN A 224 17.38 -15.40 2.69
CA ASN A 224 17.75 -15.79 4.04
C ASN A 224 16.49 -16.06 4.87
N TRP A 225 15.85 -17.21 4.63
CA TRP A 225 14.70 -17.64 5.42
C TRP A 225 15.17 -18.57 6.53
N ASN A 226 15.05 -18.12 7.77
CA ASN A 226 15.18 -18.99 8.93
C ASN A 226 13.78 -19.51 9.28
N SER A 227 13.65 -20.82 9.45
CA SER A 227 12.41 -21.45 9.98
C SER A 227 12.28 -21.24 11.48
#